data_AF-A0A8T3DW60-F1
#
_entry.id   AF-A0A8T3DW60-F1
#
_cell.length_a   1.000
_cell.length_b   1.000
_cell.length_c   1.000
_cell.angle_alpha   90.00
_cell.angle_beta   90.00
_cell.angle_gamma   90.00
#
_symmetry.space_group_name_H-M   'P 1'
#
loop_
_entity.id
_entity.type
_entity.pdbx_description
1 polymer ?
#
loop_
_entity_poly.entity_id
_entity_poly.type
_entity_poly.pdbx_seq_one_letter_code
_entity_poly.pdbx_strand_id
1 'polypeptide(L)'
;MMRTSGDSSAQLTKMNDDLTEKERRLEELQGQLLEARERAERAEANEKQGCARAEQELQQSRDMHQEQLRTLQEQITQLEQSVEQAKARSQELQTAQEKTVQEEGERHSQQLQQLQDGLDKAKQELSCSRDRSKELEQLVAELQPYKEQAQAAQSASQMAQALEQLKQEKSEIQALLEGSRSAKQEVERQLEALKQQNSKYQEDLGVSKEQLTSETQRISSLSKEIEELKQTASQKFQDFTALQQENRKLAEELSNSRHDVSNQQKLEEECSTLNNQLLEMQMRESTLKKESDEEKTSLQKSIQKTSALIMERDKELETLRSEIAVLRGEKSAAQILQSAVQSLEADKARLQERVQSLERQLADEPAVSGASSPADAAVEHIKEEKESADGQIDFLNSVIVDLQRKNQELTGKLEKMAEAALNGNNASELDNYDGLKDAPSKKKPPPRLFCDICDCFDLHDTEDCPTQAQLPDSPPHTAYHGNRSDERPYCDICEVFGHWTDSCNDDQTF
;
A
#
# COMPACT_ATOMS: atom_id res chain seq x y z
N MET A 1 -62.68 -28.00 -59.33
CA MET A 1 -61.91 -28.28 -58.11
C MET A 1 -60.48 -28.56 -58.52
N MET A 2 -59.52 -27.64 -58.27
CA MET A 2 -58.04 -27.85 -58.34
C MET A 2 -57.35 -26.48 -58.20
N ARG A 3 -57.48 -25.80 -57.04
CA ARG A 3 -56.77 -24.53 -56.77
C ARG A 3 -56.27 -24.37 -55.31
N THR A 4 -56.16 -25.47 -54.56
CA THR A 4 -55.72 -25.42 -53.14
C THR A 4 -54.46 -26.25 -52.87
N SER A 5 -53.87 -26.94 -53.86
CA SER A 5 -52.66 -27.75 -53.67
C SER A 5 -51.33 -26.96 -53.76
N GLY A 6 -51.34 -25.74 -54.29
CA GLY A 6 -50.13 -24.92 -54.45
C GLY A 6 -49.61 -24.32 -53.14
N ASP A 7 -50.50 -23.83 -52.27
CA ASP A 7 -50.12 -23.24 -50.97
C ASP A 7 -49.57 -24.29 -50.00
N SER A 8 -50.15 -25.50 -49.97
CA SER A 8 -49.62 -26.60 -49.15
C SER A 8 -48.24 -27.05 -49.61
N SER A 9 -47.95 -27.00 -50.91
CA SER A 9 -46.62 -27.36 -51.44
C SER A 9 -45.56 -26.33 -51.07
N ALA A 10 -45.86 -25.03 -51.19
CA ALA A 10 -44.91 -23.97 -50.82
C ALA A 10 -44.64 -23.95 -49.31
N GLN A 11 -45.65 -24.22 -48.49
CA GLN A 11 -45.49 -24.33 -47.04
C GLN A 11 -44.65 -25.56 -46.62
N LEU A 12 -44.79 -26.69 -47.31
CA LEU A 12 -43.95 -27.88 -47.12
C LEU A 12 -42.49 -27.62 -47.52
N THR A 13 -42.24 -26.93 -48.64
CA THR A 13 -40.87 -26.55 -49.05
C THR A 13 -40.23 -25.65 -48.00
N LYS A 14 -40.94 -24.62 -47.53
CA LYS A 14 -40.45 -23.74 -46.47
C LYS A 14 -40.14 -24.50 -45.17
N MET A 15 -41.02 -25.42 -44.77
CA MET A 15 -40.77 -26.26 -43.59
C MET A 15 -39.55 -27.16 -43.76
N ASN A 16 -39.33 -27.72 -44.95
CA ASN A 16 -38.14 -28.51 -45.25
C ASN A 16 -36.87 -27.64 -45.25
N ASP A 17 -36.91 -26.45 -45.85
CA ASP A 17 -35.79 -25.51 -45.83
C ASP A 17 -35.45 -25.11 -44.38
N ASP A 18 -36.46 -24.78 -43.56
CA ASP A 18 -36.30 -24.50 -42.13
C ASP A 18 -35.75 -25.72 -41.36
N LEU A 19 -36.10 -26.95 -41.76
CA LEU A 19 -35.57 -28.17 -41.16
C LEU A 19 -34.09 -28.35 -41.50
N THR A 20 -33.72 -28.17 -42.77
CA THR A 20 -32.33 -28.27 -43.23
C THR A 20 -31.44 -27.20 -42.60
N GLU A 21 -31.95 -25.98 -42.44
CA GLU A 21 -31.23 -24.90 -41.75
C GLU A 21 -31.01 -25.23 -40.26
N LYS A 22 -32.02 -25.84 -39.61
CA LYS A 22 -31.90 -26.31 -38.22
C LYS A 22 -30.94 -27.49 -38.09
N GLU A 23 -30.94 -28.43 -39.03
CA GLU A 23 -29.99 -29.55 -39.09
C GLU A 23 -28.55 -29.04 -39.25
N ARG A 24 -28.32 -28.13 -40.20
CA ARG A 24 -27.03 -27.47 -40.41
C ARG A 24 -26.56 -26.74 -39.14
N ARG A 25 -27.47 -26.04 -38.46
CA ARG A 25 -27.15 -25.33 -37.21
C ARG A 25 -26.90 -26.28 -36.04
N LEU A 26 -27.57 -27.42 -36.00
CA LEU A 26 -27.29 -28.47 -35.02
C LEU A 26 -25.91 -29.08 -35.25
N GLU A 27 -25.53 -29.36 -36.50
CA GLU A 27 -24.19 -29.84 -36.84
C GLU A 27 -23.10 -28.82 -36.47
N GLU A 28 -23.29 -27.54 -36.75
CA GLU A 28 -22.37 -26.47 -36.34
C GLU A 28 -22.22 -26.40 -34.82
N LEU A 29 -23.33 -26.47 -34.07
CA LEU A 29 -23.31 -26.46 -32.61
C LEU A 29 -22.64 -27.72 -32.04
N GLN A 30 -22.84 -28.88 -32.66
CA GLN A 30 -22.17 -30.12 -32.28
C GLN A 30 -20.65 -30.03 -32.53
N GLY A 31 -20.24 -29.45 -33.66
CA GLY A 31 -18.82 -29.17 -33.96
C GLY A 31 -18.19 -28.23 -32.94
N GLN A 32 -18.84 -27.10 -32.65
CA GLN A 32 -18.36 -26.15 -31.63
C GLN A 32 -18.26 -26.80 -30.24
N LEU A 33 -19.20 -27.68 -29.89
CA LEU A 33 -19.20 -28.39 -28.61
C LEU A 33 -18.07 -29.42 -28.54
N LEU A 34 -17.77 -30.12 -29.63
CA LEU A 34 -16.60 -31.01 -29.74
C LEU A 34 -15.29 -30.22 -29.59
N GLU A 35 -15.13 -29.12 -30.33
CA GLU A 35 -13.93 -28.28 -30.21
C GLU A 35 -13.76 -27.68 -28.81
N ALA A 36 -14.86 -27.27 -28.17
CA ALA A 36 -14.84 -26.78 -26.80
C ALA A 36 -14.43 -27.88 -25.82
N ARG A 37 -14.91 -29.12 -26.01
CA ARG A 37 -14.49 -30.30 -25.21
C ARG A 37 -13.01 -30.59 -25.38
N GLU A 38 -12.50 -30.65 -26.61
CA GLU A 38 -11.08 -30.88 -26.84
C GLU A 38 -10.21 -29.75 -26.26
N ARG A 39 -10.67 -28.49 -26.32
CA ARG A 39 -9.98 -27.37 -25.66
C ARG A 39 -9.98 -27.52 -24.15
N ALA A 40 -11.08 -27.94 -23.55
CA ALA A 40 -11.16 -28.21 -22.11
C ALA A 40 -10.24 -29.36 -21.70
N GLU A 41 -10.22 -30.47 -22.45
CA GLU A 41 -9.33 -31.61 -22.19
C GLU A 41 -7.85 -31.22 -22.31
N ARG A 42 -7.48 -30.40 -23.31
CA ARG A 42 -6.11 -29.87 -23.43
C ARG A 42 -5.75 -28.95 -22.27
N ALA A 43 -6.67 -28.10 -21.82
CA ALA A 43 -6.45 -27.23 -20.67
C ALA A 43 -6.26 -28.04 -19.38
N GLU A 44 -7.11 -29.05 -19.15
CA GLU A 44 -7.01 -29.93 -17.99
C GLU A 44 -5.70 -30.75 -18.01
N ALA A 45 -5.26 -31.22 -19.18
CA ALA A 45 -3.98 -31.90 -19.33
C ALA A 45 -2.78 -30.98 -19.04
N ASN A 46 -2.84 -29.73 -19.53
CA ASN A 46 -1.80 -28.74 -19.25
C ASN A 46 -1.76 -28.36 -17.77
N GLU A 47 -2.91 -28.21 -17.12
CA GLU A 47 -3.02 -27.92 -15.70
C GLU A 47 -2.45 -29.07 -14.85
N LYS A 48 -2.82 -30.32 -15.16
CA LYS A 48 -2.25 -31.51 -14.51
C LYS A 48 -0.74 -31.59 -14.68
N GLN A 49 -0.24 -31.30 -15.88
CA GLN A 49 1.20 -31.28 -16.14
C GLN A 49 1.90 -30.16 -15.37
N GLY A 50 1.30 -28.96 -15.32
CA GLY A 50 1.81 -27.83 -14.54
C GLY A 50 1.88 -28.14 -13.05
N CYS A 51 0.81 -28.72 -12.50
CA CYS A 51 0.75 -29.14 -11.11
C CYS A 51 1.82 -30.20 -10.80
N ALA A 52 1.97 -31.23 -11.63
CA ALA A 52 2.99 -32.26 -11.45
C ALA A 52 4.43 -31.70 -11.49
N ARG A 53 4.70 -30.71 -12.35
CA ARG A 53 6.01 -30.03 -12.38
C ARG A 53 6.24 -29.20 -11.12
N ALA A 54 5.24 -28.44 -10.68
CA ALA A 54 5.32 -27.66 -9.45
C ALA A 54 5.54 -28.56 -8.22
N GLU A 55 4.82 -29.68 -8.13
CA GLU A 55 5.04 -30.69 -7.08
C GLU A 55 6.45 -31.28 -7.12
N GLN A 56 6.97 -31.58 -8.31
CA GLN A 56 8.33 -32.10 -8.48
C GLN A 56 9.39 -31.08 -8.05
N GLU A 57 9.26 -29.81 -8.44
CA GLU A 57 10.17 -28.73 -8.06
C GLU A 57 10.14 -28.50 -6.53
N LEU A 58 8.95 -28.51 -5.94
CA LEU A 58 8.77 -28.34 -4.50
C LEU A 58 9.36 -29.52 -3.71
N GLN A 59 9.22 -30.74 -4.23
CA GLN A 59 9.84 -31.94 -3.66
C GLN A 59 11.37 -31.90 -3.78
N GLN A 60 11.92 -31.49 -4.93
CA GLN A 60 13.38 -31.31 -5.10
C GLN A 60 13.95 -30.26 -4.15
N SER A 61 13.25 -29.11 -4.00
CA SER A 61 13.66 -28.08 -3.05
C SER A 61 13.62 -28.60 -1.61
N ARG A 62 12.59 -29.39 -1.26
CA ARG A 62 12.48 -30.00 0.07
C ARG A 62 13.61 -30.98 0.34
N ASP A 63 13.94 -31.83 -0.62
CA ASP A 63 15.01 -32.82 -0.49
C ASP A 63 16.38 -32.14 -0.38
N MET A 64 16.61 -31.05 -1.13
CA MET A 64 17.82 -30.24 -1.01
C MET A 64 17.94 -29.59 0.38
N HIS A 65 16.86 -29.02 0.91
CA HIS A 65 16.87 -28.45 2.26
C HIS A 65 17.05 -29.51 3.35
N GLN A 66 16.46 -30.70 3.18
CA GLN A 66 16.69 -31.83 4.10
C GLN A 66 18.15 -32.26 4.11
N GLU A 67 18.81 -32.33 2.95
CA GLU A 67 20.23 -32.67 2.86
C GLU A 67 21.12 -31.59 3.49
N GLN A 68 20.81 -30.31 3.28
CA GLN A 68 21.49 -29.19 3.92
C GLN A 68 21.37 -29.24 5.45
N LEU A 69 20.16 -29.51 5.96
CA LEU A 69 19.92 -29.67 7.40
C LEU A 69 20.72 -30.85 7.97
N ARG A 70 20.76 -31.98 7.26
CA ARG A 70 21.55 -33.15 7.67
C ARG A 70 23.05 -32.82 7.73
N THR A 71 23.56 -32.12 6.73
CA THR A 71 24.98 -31.72 6.69
C THR A 71 25.31 -30.75 7.83
N LEU A 72 24.45 -29.77 8.10
CA LEU A 72 24.65 -28.84 9.21
C LEU A 72 24.57 -29.55 10.57
N GLN A 73 23.66 -30.52 10.73
CA GLN A 73 23.60 -31.34 11.94
C GLN A 73 24.87 -32.19 12.13
N GLU A 74 25.41 -32.78 11.05
CA GLU A 74 26.70 -33.48 11.11
C GLU A 74 27.84 -32.53 11.48
N GLN A 75 27.87 -31.31 10.95
CA GLN A 75 28.88 -30.32 11.33
C GLN A 75 28.76 -29.88 12.80
N ILE A 76 27.54 -29.67 13.30
CA ILE A 76 27.30 -29.32 14.71
C ILE A 76 27.79 -30.45 15.61
N THR A 77 27.43 -31.70 15.32
CA THR A 77 27.88 -32.85 16.13
C THR A 77 29.40 -33.04 16.09
N GLN A 78 30.06 -32.80 14.96
CA GLN A 78 31.52 -32.81 14.87
C GLN A 78 32.16 -31.69 15.71
N LEU A 79 31.60 -30.47 15.68
CA LEU A 79 32.08 -29.35 16.49
C LEU A 79 31.88 -29.60 17.99
N GLU A 80 30.72 -30.12 18.39
CA GLU A 80 30.44 -30.53 19.77
C GLU A 80 31.45 -31.56 20.26
N GLN A 81 31.75 -32.57 19.44
CA GLN A 81 32.75 -33.59 19.76
C GLN A 81 34.16 -33.01 19.87
N SER A 82 34.52 -32.06 19.00
CA SER A 82 35.81 -31.36 19.06
C SER A 82 35.95 -30.51 20.32
N VAL A 83 34.89 -29.80 20.72
CA VAL A 83 34.86 -29.01 21.95
C VAL A 83 34.98 -29.90 23.19
N GLU A 84 34.28 -31.03 23.22
CA GLU A 84 34.37 -31.95 24.36
C GLU A 84 35.77 -32.58 24.46
N GLN A 85 36.38 -32.95 23.33
CA GLN A 85 37.77 -33.40 23.30
C GLN A 85 38.76 -32.31 23.76
N ALA A 86 38.58 -31.06 23.33
CA ALA A 86 39.42 -29.96 23.76
C ALA A 86 39.29 -29.69 25.26
N LYS A 87 38.08 -29.77 25.79
CA LYS A 87 37.79 -29.64 27.23
C LYS A 87 38.43 -30.75 28.05
N ALA A 88 38.32 -32.01 27.60
CA ALA A 88 38.97 -33.15 28.24
C ALA A 88 40.50 -32.97 28.27
N ARG A 89 41.11 -32.60 27.14
CA ARG A 89 42.56 -32.31 27.07
C ARG A 89 42.98 -31.16 27.98
N SER A 90 42.17 -30.11 28.08
CA SER A 90 42.43 -28.98 28.97
C SER A 90 42.39 -29.41 30.44
N GLN A 91 41.44 -30.27 30.83
CA GLN A 91 41.36 -30.82 32.19
C GLN A 91 42.54 -31.76 32.50
N GLU A 92 42.93 -32.62 31.56
CA GLU A 92 44.13 -33.46 31.70
C GLU A 92 45.40 -32.63 31.87
N LEU A 93 45.57 -31.56 31.07
CA LEU A 93 46.70 -30.65 31.22
C LEU A 93 46.68 -29.90 32.54
N GLN A 94 45.51 -29.42 32.98
CA GLN A 94 45.37 -28.73 34.26
C GLN A 94 45.72 -29.66 35.43
N THR A 95 45.19 -30.89 35.44
CA THR A 95 45.49 -31.85 36.51
C THR A 95 46.97 -32.27 36.51
N ALA A 96 47.59 -32.43 35.34
CA ALA A 96 49.02 -32.68 35.23
C ALA A 96 49.86 -31.48 35.73
N GLN A 97 49.45 -30.25 35.42
CA GLN A 97 50.11 -29.04 35.89
C GLN A 97 49.97 -28.88 37.42
N GLU A 98 48.79 -29.10 37.99
CA GLU A 98 48.56 -29.06 39.43
C GLU A 98 49.43 -30.10 40.15
N LYS A 99 49.50 -31.33 39.60
CA LYS A 99 50.34 -32.40 40.15
C LYS A 99 51.83 -32.05 40.11
N THR A 100 52.34 -31.55 38.99
CA THR A 100 53.75 -31.16 38.85
C THR A 100 54.12 -29.99 39.76
N VAL A 101 53.23 -28.99 39.89
CA VAL A 101 53.43 -27.88 40.84
C VAL A 101 53.46 -28.39 42.28
N GLN A 102 52.60 -29.35 42.63
CA GLN A 102 52.62 -29.96 43.95
C GLN A 102 53.92 -30.74 44.21
N GLU A 103 54.34 -31.59 43.27
CA GLU A 103 55.58 -32.38 43.37
C GLU A 103 56.83 -31.48 43.48
N GLU A 104 56.92 -30.43 42.65
CA GLU A 104 58.01 -29.44 42.73
C GLU A 104 57.94 -28.62 44.02
N GLY A 105 56.74 -28.28 44.50
CA GLY A 105 56.54 -27.62 45.80
C GLY A 105 57.04 -28.48 46.97
N GLU A 106 56.72 -29.77 46.98
CA GLU A 106 57.20 -30.73 47.97
C GLU A 106 58.73 -30.88 47.90
N ARG A 107 59.30 -30.96 46.69
CA ARG A 107 60.75 -31.03 46.47
C ARG A 107 61.47 -29.79 46.99
N HIS A 108 60.98 -28.59 46.69
CA HIS A 108 61.56 -27.35 47.19
C HIS A 108 61.46 -27.25 48.72
N SER A 109 60.34 -27.68 49.31
CA SER A 109 60.17 -27.73 50.77
C SER A 109 61.21 -28.66 51.42
N GLN A 110 61.44 -29.85 50.85
CA GLN A 110 62.48 -30.77 51.33
C GLN A 110 63.89 -30.18 51.22
N GLN A 111 64.21 -29.50 50.10
CA GLN A 111 65.51 -28.86 49.91
C GLN A 111 65.74 -27.71 50.91
N LEU A 112 64.72 -26.88 51.16
CA LEU A 112 64.79 -25.83 52.16
C LEU A 112 65.03 -26.40 53.56
N GLN A 113 64.34 -27.50 53.90
CA GLN A 113 64.53 -28.15 55.19
C GLN A 113 65.94 -28.74 55.34
N GLN A 114 66.48 -29.37 54.31
CA GLN A 114 67.87 -29.88 54.33
C GLN A 114 68.90 -28.75 54.49
N LEU A 115 68.69 -27.62 53.82
CA LEU A 115 69.56 -26.44 53.96
C LEU A 115 69.46 -25.84 55.36
N GLN A 116 68.25 -25.78 55.94
CA GLN A 116 68.01 -25.34 57.31
C GLN A 116 68.76 -26.23 58.32
N ASP A 117 68.61 -27.56 58.20
CA ASP A 117 69.27 -28.54 59.05
C ASP A 117 70.80 -28.45 58.94
N GLY A 118 71.32 -28.28 57.71
CA GLY A 118 72.74 -28.09 57.46
C GLY A 118 73.28 -26.80 58.08
N LEU A 119 72.53 -25.71 57.99
CA LEU A 119 72.87 -24.43 58.60
C LEU A 119 72.91 -24.54 60.13
N ASP A 120 71.95 -25.22 60.74
CA ASP A 120 71.89 -25.37 62.19
C ASP A 120 73.00 -26.28 62.73
N LYS A 121 73.35 -27.36 62.01
CA LYS A 121 74.55 -28.16 62.30
C LYS A 121 75.83 -27.32 62.23
N ALA A 122 76.01 -26.54 61.16
CA ALA A 122 77.18 -25.68 61.01
C ALA A 122 77.28 -24.63 62.13
N LYS A 123 76.15 -24.03 62.55
CA LYS A 123 76.11 -23.12 63.71
C LYS A 123 76.52 -23.84 65.01
N GLN A 124 76.05 -25.07 65.22
CA GLN A 124 76.38 -25.86 66.40
C GLN A 124 77.87 -26.23 66.44
N GLU A 125 78.42 -26.68 65.32
CA GLU A 125 79.86 -26.98 65.18
C GLU A 125 80.73 -25.74 65.41
N LEU A 126 80.33 -24.59 64.87
CA LEU A 126 81.01 -23.32 65.10
C LEU A 126 81.00 -22.92 66.60
N SER A 127 79.88 -23.13 67.30
CA SER A 127 79.79 -22.91 68.74
C SER A 127 80.72 -23.83 69.51
N CYS A 128 80.69 -25.13 69.23
CA CYS A 128 81.56 -26.12 69.85
C CYS A 128 83.04 -25.81 69.62
N SER A 129 83.42 -25.43 68.39
CA SER A 129 84.78 -25.00 68.08
C SER A 129 85.18 -23.74 68.85
N ARG A 130 84.27 -22.75 68.96
CA ARG A 130 84.52 -21.52 69.71
C ARG A 130 84.75 -21.81 71.20
N ASP A 131 83.96 -22.68 71.79
CA ASP A 131 84.07 -23.02 73.21
C ASP A 131 85.36 -23.82 73.47
N ARG A 132 85.72 -24.75 72.57
CA ARG A 132 86.97 -25.49 72.65
C ARG A 132 88.21 -24.61 72.46
N SER A 133 88.15 -23.58 71.61
CA SER A 133 89.22 -22.58 71.50
C SER A 133 89.40 -21.80 72.79
N LYS A 134 88.32 -21.43 73.48
CA LYS A 134 88.40 -20.77 74.80
C LYS A 134 89.00 -21.68 75.87
N GLU A 135 88.63 -22.96 75.88
CA GLU A 135 89.23 -23.95 76.80
C GLU A 135 90.73 -24.12 76.55
N LEU A 136 91.15 -24.18 75.27
CA LEU A 136 92.57 -24.26 74.90
C LEU A 136 93.34 -22.99 75.30
N GLU A 137 92.74 -21.80 75.12
CA GLU A 137 93.34 -20.54 75.57
C GLU A 137 93.53 -20.51 77.10
N GLN A 138 92.57 -21.03 77.86
CA GLN A 138 92.68 -21.17 79.32
C GLN A 138 93.77 -22.17 79.71
N LEU A 139 93.84 -23.33 79.06
CA LEU A 139 94.85 -24.35 79.33
C LEU A 139 96.27 -23.86 79.00
N VAL A 140 96.43 -23.09 77.92
CA VAL A 140 97.70 -22.44 77.55
C VAL A 140 98.11 -21.39 78.59
N ALA A 141 97.15 -20.63 79.14
CA ALA A 141 97.42 -19.68 80.23
C ALA A 141 97.81 -20.39 81.55
N GLU A 142 97.23 -21.55 81.85
CA GLU A 142 97.54 -22.36 83.05
C GLU A 142 98.87 -23.12 82.96
N LEU A 143 99.32 -23.50 81.75
CA LEU A 143 100.59 -24.21 81.54
C LEU A 143 101.82 -23.28 81.47
N GLN A 144 101.61 -21.97 81.34
CA GLN A 144 102.66 -20.94 81.30
C GLN A 144 103.60 -20.94 82.55
N PRO A 145 103.12 -21.03 83.80
CA PRO A 145 103.98 -21.09 85.00
C PRO A 145 104.74 -22.43 85.17
N TYR A 146 104.23 -23.53 84.61
CA TYR A 146 104.91 -24.83 84.65
C TYR A 146 106.10 -24.90 83.67
N LYS A 147 106.03 -24.14 82.56
CA LYS A 147 107.14 -23.98 81.61
C LYS A 147 108.33 -23.22 82.22
N GLU A 148 108.08 -22.27 83.10
CA GLU A 148 109.11 -21.49 83.80
C GLU A 148 109.77 -22.27 84.96
N GLN A 149 109.09 -23.27 85.52
CA GLN A 149 109.61 -24.10 86.62
C GLN A 149 110.43 -25.32 86.15
N ALA A 150 110.29 -25.73 84.87
CA ALA A 150 111.00 -26.89 84.30
C ALA A 150 112.39 -26.56 83.70
N GLN A 151 112.75 -25.28 83.53
CA GLN A 151 114.00 -24.84 82.90
C GLN A 151 115.20 -24.67 83.86
N ALA A 152 115.07 -25.02 85.15
CA ALA A 152 116.10 -24.79 86.16
C ALA A 152 116.86 -26.04 86.65
N ALA A 153 116.54 -27.24 86.17
CA ALA A 153 117.20 -28.46 86.66
C ALA A 153 117.70 -29.35 85.52
N GLN A 154 119.01 -29.61 85.53
CA GLN A 154 119.67 -30.82 85.01
C GLN A 154 120.49 -30.67 83.72
N SER A 155 121.56 -29.88 83.81
CA SER A 155 122.71 -29.90 82.89
C SER A 155 123.64 -31.09 83.14
N ALA A 156 124.17 -31.66 82.05
CA ALA A 156 125.46 -32.36 81.93
C ALA A 156 125.55 -33.91 81.95
N SER A 157 124.42 -34.64 81.85
CA SER A 157 124.42 -36.05 81.37
C SER A 157 123.54 -36.29 80.13
N GLN A 158 123.00 -35.21 79.55
CA GLN A 158 121.98 -35.22 78.50
C GLN A 158 122.53 -35.09 77.06
N MET A 159 123.84 -34.96 76.82
CA MET A 159 124.32 -34.61 75.47
C MET A 159 124.26 -35.78 74.45
N ALA A 160 124.23 -37.03 74.91
CA ALA A 160 124.06 -38.20 74.04
C ALA A 160 122.58 -38.58 73.81
N GLN A 161 121.73 -38.47 74.84
CA GLN A 161 120.27 -38.59 74.68
C GLN A 161 119.67 -37.38 73.95
N ALA A 162 120.23 -36.17 74.09
CA ALA A 162 119.78 -34.97 73.37
C ALA A 162 120.09 -35.02 71.88
N LEU A 163 121.15 -35.71 71.42
CA LEU A 163 121.40 -35.89 69.99
C LEU A 163 120.41 -36.87 69.35
N GLU A 164 119.98 -37.90 70.08
CA GLU A 164 118.95 -38.85 69.64
C GLU A 164 117.56 -38.23 69.74
N GLN A 165 117.25 -37.49 70.83
CA GLN A 165 116.03 -36.70 70.99
C GLN A 165 115.95 -35.57 69.96
N LEU A 166 117.04 -34.85 69.66
CA LEU A 166 117.05 -33.82 68.60
C LEU A 166 116.83 -34.41 67.21
N LYS A 167 117.31 -35.64 66.95
CA LYS A 167 116.99 -36.33 65.69
C LYS A 167 115.53 -36.75 65.64
N GLN A 168 114.99 -37.23 66.75
CA GLN A 168 113.58 -37.59 66.85
C GLN A 168 112.67 -36.36 66.76
N GLU A 169 112.94 -35.29 67.49
CA GLU A 169 112.28 -33.99 67.40
C GLU A 169 112.41 -33.38 66.00
N LYS A 170 113.58 -33.48 65.35
CA LYS A 170 113.74 -33.05 63.96
C LYS A 170 112.85 -33.86 63.02
N SER A 171 112.75 -35.17 63.21
CA SER A 171 111.86 -36.03 62.42
C SER A 171 110.37 -35.72 62.68
N GLU A 172 110.00 -35.42 63.92
CA GLU A 172 108.65 -35.03 64.32
C GLU A 172 108.28 -33.64 63.79
N ILE A 173 109.18 -32.66 63.88
CA ILE A 173 109.01 -31.31 63.30
C ILE A 173 108.91 -31.40 61.78
N GLN A 174 109.71 -32.25 61.14
CA GLN A 174 109.66 -32.45 59.69
C GLN A 174 108.34 -33.11 59.27
N ALA A 175 107.85 -34.10 60.02
CA ALA A 175 106.54 -34.71 59.83
C ALA A 175 105.39 -33.71 60.06
N LEU A 176 105.49 -32.84 61.07
CA LEU A 176 104.53 -31.77 61.33
C LEU A 176 104.55 -30.69 60.23
N LEU A 177 105.72 -30.36 59.69
CA LEU A 177 105.87 -29.46 58.54
C LEU A 177 105.24 -30.06 57.28
N GLU A 178 105.48 -31.32 56.99
CA GLU A 178 104.85 -32.04 55.88
C GLU A 178 103.34 -32.18 56.08
N GLY A 179 102.87 -32.43 57.30
CA GLY A 179 101.44 -32.43 57.67
C GLY A 179 100.79 -31.05 57.52
N SER A 180 101.48 -29.98 57.92
CA SER A 180 100.99 -28.60 57.73
C SER A 180 100.97 -28.21 56.26
N ARG A 181 101.97 -28.66 55.47
CA ARG A 181 102.04 -28.42 54.03
C ARG A 181 100.94 -29.14 53.27
N SER A 182 100.64 -30.39 53.61
CA SER A 182 99.53 -31.15 53.01
C SER A 182 98.17 -30.57 53.42
N ALA A 183 97.99 -30.16 54.68
CA ALA A 183 96.79 -29.47 55.12
C ALA A 183 96.58 -28.14 54.38
N LYS A 184 97.64 -27.35 54.15
CA LYS A 184 97.57 -26.12 53.35
C LYS A 184 97.13 -26.40 51.91
N GLN A 185 97.72 -27.41 51.26
CA GLN A 185 97.34 -27.79 49.90
C GLN A 185 95.88 -28.24 49.83
N GLU A 186 95.38 -28.97 50.82
CA GLU A 186 93.98 -29.37 50.87
C GLU A 186 93.04 -28.18 51.06
N VAL A 187 93.38 -27.22 51.92
CA VAL A 187 92.59 -25.98 52.09
C VAL A 187 92.61 -25.14 50.80
N GLU A 188 93.76 -25.02 50.12
CA GLU A 188 93.85 -24.34 48.82
C GLU A 188 92.97 -25.02 47.76
N ARG A 189 92.96 -26.36 47.71
CA ARG A 189 92.09 -27.14 46.82
C ARG A 189 90.61 -26.93 47.13
N GLN A 190 90.24 -26.91 48.40
CA GLN A 190 88.86 -26.64 48.83
C GLN A 190 88.42 -25.21 48.50
N LEU A 191 89.30 -24.22 48.70
CA LEU A 191 89.05 -22.84 48.34
C LEU A 191 88.79 -22.70 46.83
N GLU A 192 89.61 -23.35 46.00
CA GLU A 192 89.44 -23.31 44.55
C GLU A 192 88.15 -24.00 44.09
N ALA A 193 87.80 -25.14 44.71
CA ALA A 193 86.52 -25.81 44.46
C ALA A 193 85.32 -24.93 44.83
N LEU A 194 85.37 -24.23 45.96
CA LEU A 194 84.33 -23.28 46.37
C LEU A 194 84.22 -22.09 45.44
N LYS A 195 85.36 -21.55 44.95
CA LYS A 195 85.36 -20.48 43.94
C LYS A 195 84.69 -20.92 42.65
N GLN A 196 85.04 -22.10 42.13
CA GLN A 196 84.38 -22.65 40.94
C GLN A 196 82.89 -22.85 41.16
N GLN A 197 82.49 -23.36 42.33
CA GLN A 197 81.08 -23.55 42.65
C GLN A 197 80.32 -22.21 42.73
N ASN A 198 80.93 -21.18 43.33
CA ASN A 198 80.34 -19.84 43.41
C ASN A 198 80.19 -19.21 42.01
N SER A 199 81.18 -19.39 41.13
CA SER A 199 81.10 -18.96 39.73
C SER A 199 79.93 -19.63 39.00
N LYS A 200 79.76 -20.95 39.17
CA LYS A 200 78.63 -21.67 38.56
C LYS A 200 77.28 -21.17 39.05
N TYR A 201 77.13 -20.96 40.36
CA TYR A 201 75.87 -20.41 40.89
C TYR A 201 75.57 -18.99 40.40
N GLN A 202 76.59 -18.17 40.15
CA GLN A 202 76.39 -16.85 39.55
C GLN A 202 75.92 -16.95 38.09
N GLU A 203 76.49 -17.87 37.30
CA GLU A 203 76.04 -18.15 35.93
C GLU A 203 74.59 -18.68 35.91
N ASP A 204 74.28 -19.68 36.73
CA ASP A 204 72.92 -20.25 36.83
C ASP A 204 71.90 -19.20 37.25
N LEU A 205 72.25 -18.31 38.19
CA LEU A 205 71.41 -17.19 38.61
C LEU A 205 71.21 -16.18 37.46
N GLY A 206 72.23 -15.94 36.64
CA GLY A 206 72.15 -15.11 35.44
C GLY A 206 71.16 -15.67 34.43
N VAL A 207 71.30 -16.97 34.10
CA VAL A 207 70.40 -17.68 33.18
C VAL A 207 68.96 -17.69 33.70
N SER A 208 68.76 -17.94 34.99
CA SER A 208 67.43 -17.92 35.60
C SER A 208 66.77 -16.54 35.54
N LYS A 209 67.55 -15.46 35.73
CA LYS A 209 67.05 -14.08 35.58
C LYS A 209 66.64 -13.77 34.14
N GLU A 210 67.46 -14.15 33.16
CA GLU A 210 67.12 -13.96 31.74
C GLU A 210 65.84 -14.73 31.37
N GLN A 211 65.72 -15.98 31.79
CA GLN A 211 64.50 -16.78 31.60
C GLN A 211 63.28 -16.10 32.24
N LEU A 212 63.40 -15.62 33.47
CA LEU A 212 62.31 -14.91 34.15
C LEU A 212 61.89 -13.65 33.39
N THR A 213 62.85 -12.88 32.86
CA THR A 213 62.52 -11.69 32.06
C THR A 213 61.83 -12.03 30.73
N SER A 214 62.27 -13.11 30.06
CA SER A 214 61.64 -13.62 28.84
C SER A 214 60.21 -14.09 29.10
N GLU A 215 59.99 -14.88 30.15
CA GLU A 215 58.65 -15.33 30.53
C GLU A 215 57.75 -14.16 30.96
N THR A 216 58.30 -13.16 31.65
CA THR A 216 57.54 -11.95 32.00
C THR A 216 57.08 -11.18 30.76
N GLN A 217 57.95 -11.04 29.75
CA GLN A 217 57.58 -10.43 28.47
C GLN A 217 56.51 -11.25 27.73
N ARG A 218 56.65 -12.59 27.72
CA ARG A 218 55.68 -13.50 27.12
C ARG A 218 54.30 -13.41 27.80
N ILE A 219 54.27 -13.36 29.13
CA ILE A 219 53.01 -13.18 29.88
C ILE A 219 52.39 -11.82 29.54
N SER A 220 53.19 -10.76 29.41
CA SER A 220 52.70 -9.44 29.02
C SER A 220 52.10 -9.44 27.61
N SER A 221 52.73 -10.11 26.63
CA SER A 221 52.17 -10.19 25.27
C SER A 221 50.88 -11.00 25.23
N LEU A 222 50.83 -12.16 25.89
CA LEU A 222 49.62 -12.98 25.97
C LEU A 222 48.48 -12.25 26.68
N SER A 223 48.80 -11.45 27.71
CA SER A 223 47.79 -10.65 28.41
C SER A 223 47.17 -9.57 27.50
N LYS A 224 47.98 -8.96 26.60
CA LYS A 224 47.46 -8.01 25.59
C LYS A 224 46.57 -8.70 24.58
N GLU A 225 46.99 -9.86 24.06
CA GLU A 225 46.22 -10.64 23.09
C GLU A 225 44.87 -11.09 23.67
N ILE A 226 44.84 -11.52 24.95
CA ILE A 226 43.59 -11.85 25.64
C ILE A 226 42.66 -10.64 25.74
N GLU A 227 43.19 -9.45 25.99
CA GLU A 227 42.38 -8.24 26.11
C GLU A 227 41.82 -7.79 24.75
N GLU A 228 42.61 -7.88 23.68
CA GLU A 228 42.17 -7.64 22.30
C GLU A 228 41.08 -8.64 21.87
N LEU A 229 41.25 -9.93 22.21
CA LEU A 229 40.26 -10.96 21.95
C LEU A 229 38.96 -10.70 22.73
N LYS A 230 39.05 -10.26 23.98
CA LYS A 230 37.86 -9.87 24.78
C LYS A 230 37.13 -8.69 24.18
N GLN A 231 37.83 -7.65 23.74
CA GLN A 231 37.23 -6.49 23.08
C GLN A 231 36.53 -6.91 21.78
N THR A 232 37.20 -7.73 20.97
CA THR A 232 36.64 -8.28 19.73
C THR A 232 35.39 -9.13 20.01
N ALA A 233 35.42 -10.00 21.02
CA ALA A 233 34.28 -10.81 21.42
C ALA A 233 33.11 -9.94 21.91
N SER A 234 33.39 -8.90 22.69
CA SER A 234 32.38 -7.93 23.14
C SER A 234 31.74 -7.19 21.97
N GLN A 235 32.54 -6.75 20.99
CA GLN A 235 32.02 -6.09 19.78
C GLN A 235 31.13 -7.05 18.98
N LYS A 236 31.59 -8.28 18.75
CA LYS A 236 30.81 -9.31 18.04
C LYS A 236 29.49 -9.64 18.75
N PHE A 237 29.49 -9.64 20.09
CA PHE A 237 28.27 -9.83 20.86
C PHE A 237 27.28 -8.67 20.69
N GLN A 238 27.77 -7.42 20.66
CA GLN A 238 26.94 -6.25 20.38
C GLN A 238 26.37 -6.30 18.95
N ASP A 239 27.20 -6.61 17.95
CA ASP A 239 26.78 -6.76 16.55
C ASP A 239 25.71 -7.86 16.42
N PHE A 240 25.90 -9.01 17.06
CA PHE A 240 24.93 -10.11 17.08
C PHE A 240 23.61 -9.69 17.70
N THR A 241 23.66 -8.95 18.81
CA THR A 241 22.45 -8.45 19.49
C THR A 241 21.68 -7.45 18.61
N ALA A 242 22.39 -6.56 17.91
CA ALA A 242 21.81 -5.63 16.95
C ALA A 242 21.14 -6.37 15.77
N LEU A 243 21.83 -7.35 15.17
CA LEU A 243 21.28 -8.18 14.10
C LEU A 243 20.08 -9.02 14.55
N GLN A 244 20.06 -9.47 15.80
CA GLN A 244 18.92 -10.19 16.37
C GLN A 244 17.70 -9.26 16.53
N GLN A 245 17.90 -8.01 16.95
CA GLN A 245 16.83 -7.02 17.03
C GLN A 245 16.29 -6.64 15.64
N GLU A 246 17.18 -6.48 14.65
CA GLU A 246 16.78 -6.19 13.27
C GLU A 246 15.98 -7.34 12.66
N ASN A 247 16.42 -8.59 12.84
CA ASN A 247 15.65 -9.76 12.41
C ASN A 247 14.26 -9.81 13.04
N ARG A 248 14.14 -9.43 14.33
CA ARG A 248 12.84 -9.37 15.00
C ARG A 248 11.93 -8.30 14.38
N LYS A 249 12.47 -7.12 14.09
CA LYS A 249 11.72 -6.04 13.41
C LYS A 249 11.27 -6.47 12.01
N LEU A 250 12.16 -7.05 11.22
CA LEU A 250 11.84 -7.55 9.88
C LEU A 250 10.77 -8.65 9.93
N ALA A 251 10.79 -9.53 10.94
CA ALA A 251 9.75 -10.54 11.14
C ALA A 251 8.39 -9.91 11.49
N GLU A 252 8.37 -8.86 12.31
CA GLU A 252 7.16 -8.09 12.63
C GLU A 252 6.62 -7.35 11.39
N GLU A 253 7.48 -6.71 10.59
CA GLU A 253 7.13 -6.06 9.33
C GLU A 253 6.57 -7.06 8.30
N LEU A 254 7.18 -8.23 8.17
CA LEU A 254 6.66 -9.31 7.31
C LEU A 254 5.29 -9.80 7.77
N SER A 255 5.05 -9.90 9.08
CA SER A 255 3.73 -10.26 9.62
C SER A 255 2.69 -9.19 9.31
N ASN A 256 3.04 -7.91 9.45
CA ASN A 256 2.15 -6.79 9.13
C ASN A 256 1.85 -6.75 7.63
N SER A 257 2.86 -6.91 6.77
CA SER A 257 2.68 -6.97 5.32
C SER A 257 1.77 -8.14 4.90
N ARG A 258 1.88 -9.32 5.54
CA ARG A 258 0.94 -10.42 5.32
C ARG A 258 -0.50 -10.06 5.72
N HIS A 259 -0.67 -9.30 6.80
CA HIS A 259 -1.98 -8.82 7.22
C HIS A 259 -2.56 -7.83 6.21
N ASP A 260 -1.75 -6.90 5.70
CA ASP A 260 -2.15 -5.93 4.68
C ASP A 260 -2.56 -6.62 3.37
N VAL A 261 -1.79 -7.62 2.91
CA VAL A 261 -2.16 -8.44 1.74
C VAL A 261 -3.49 -9.16 1.96
N SER A 262 -3.72 -9.73 3.15
CA SER A 262 -5.00 -10.37 3.47
C SER A 262 -6.17 -9.38 3.47
N ASN A 263 -5.96 -8.16 3.97
CA ASN A 263 -6.97 -7.11 3.95
C ASN A 263 -7.24 -6.63 2.52
N GLN A 264 -6.21 -6.52 1.69
CA GLN A 264 -6.35 -6.15 0.28
C GLN A 264 -7.11 -7.21 -0.51
N GLN A 265 -6.88 -8.51 -0.25
CA GLN A 265 -7.67 -9.59 -0.85
C GLN A 265 -9.16 -9.47 -0.49
N LYS A 266 -9.49 -9.18 0.77
CA LYS A 266 -10.89 -8.96 1.18
C LYS A 266 -11.51 -7.76 0.47
N LEU A 267 -10.77 -6.66 0.33
CA LEU A 267 -11.22 -5.47 -0.39
C LEU A 267 -11.43 -5.76 -1.89
N GLU A 268 -10.57 -6.57 -2.52
CA GLU A 268 -10.74 -7.01 -3.90
C GLU A 268 -11.97 -7.90 -4.07
N GLU A 269 -12.20 -8.83 -3.13
CA GLU A 269 -13.43 -9.64 -3.10
C GLU A 269 -14.67 -8.75 -2.96
N GLU A 270 -14.67 -7.80 -2.03
CA GLU A 270 -15.77 -6.83 -1.87
C GLU A 270 -15.98 -6.00 -3.14
N CYS A 271 -14.91 -5.49 -3.76
CA CYS A 271 -14.99 -4.76 -5.03
C CYS A 271 -15.58 -5.62 -6.16
N SER A 272 -15.17 -6.89 -6.25
CA SER A 272 -15.73 -7.85 -7.21
C SER A 272 -17.22 -8.07 -6.98
N THR A 273 -17.64 -8.25 -5.72
CA THR A 273 -19.07 -8.39 -5.40
C THR A 273 -19.89 -7.15 -5.73
N LEU A 274 -19.39 -5.96 -5.42
CA LEU A 274 -20.04 -4.69 -5.77
C LEU A 274 -20.11 -4.51 -7.29
N ASN A 275 -19.05 -4.85 -8.02
CA ASN A 275 -19.04 -4.77 -9.48
C ASN A 275 -20.06 -5.72 -10.12
N ASN A 276 -20.20 -6.93 -9.59
CA ASN A 276 -21.23 -7.87 -10.03
C ASN A 276 -22.65 -7.33 -9.74
N GLN A 277 -22.89 -6.75 -8.55
CA GLN A 277 -24.15 -6.11 -8.23
C GLN A 277 -24.47 -4.94 -9.16
N LEU A 278 -23.46 -4.11 -9.49
CA LEU A 278 -23.60 -3.00 -10.42
C LEU A 278 -24.00 -3.50 -11.82
N LEU A 279 -23.35 -4.57 -12.30
CA LEU A 279 -23.67 -5.17 -13.59
C LEU A 279 -25.10 -5.73 -13.60
N GLU A 280 -25.53 -6.41 -12.53
CA GLU A 280 -26.91 -6.86 -12.39
C GLU A 280 -27.91 -5.70 -12.41
N MET A 281 -27.62 -4.61 -11.70
CA MET A 281 -28.47 -3.42 -11.69
C MET A 281 -28.57 -2.79 -13.08
N GLN A 282 -27.45 -2.68 -13.82
CA GLN A 282 -27.45 -2.18 -15.19
C GLN A 282 -28.27 -3.07 -16.14
N MET A 283 -28.21 -4.39 -15.97
CA MET A 283 -29.03 -5.32 -16.76
C MET A 283 -30.52 -5.16 -16.46
N ARG A 284 -30.89 -4.99 -15.18
CA ARG A 284 -32.27 -4.71 -14.76
C ARG A 284 -32.76 -3.38 -15.31
N GLU A 285 -31.95 -2.33 -15.23
CA GLU A 285 -32.26 -1.01 -15.78
C GLU A 285 -32.47 -1.07 -17.31
N SER A 286 -31.58 -1.75 -18.04
CA SER A 286 -31.71 -1.95 -19.48
C SER A 286 -33.00 -2.70 -19.85
N THR A 287 -33.38 -3.69 -19.05
CA THR A 287 -34.62 -4.45 -19.24
C THR A 287 -35.85 -3.56 -19.01
N LEU A 288 -35.91 -2.86 -17.88
CA LEU A 288 -37.00 -1.93 -17.56
C LEU A 288 -37.14 -0.82 -18.60
N LYS A 289 -36.02 -0.33 -19.14
CA LYS A 289 -36.02 0.68 -20.19
C LYS A 289 -36.66 0.15 -21.48
N LYS A 290 -36.32 -1.08 -21.89
CA LYS A 290 -36.94 -1.75 -23.04
C LYS A 290 -38.43 -1.95 -22.83
N GLU A 291 -38.83 -2.47 -21.68
CA GLU A 291 -40.24 -2.66 -21.32
C GLU A 291 -41.00 -1.32 -21.34
N SER A 292 -40.44 -0.26 -20.76
CA SER A 292 -41.04 1.07 -20.79
C SER A 292 -41.17 1.64 -22.20
N ASP A 293 -40.17 1.44 -23.07
CA ASP A 293 -40.22 1.91 -24.45
C ASP A 293 -41.24 1.09 -25.27
N GLU A 294 -41.33 -0.22 -25.05
CA GLU A 294 -42.37 -1.07 -25.64
C GLU A 294 -43.78 -0.64 -25.21
N GLU A 295 -44.00 -0.39 -23.93
CA GLU A 295 -45.26 0.13 -23.40
C GLU A 295 -45.61 1.49 -24.00
N LYS A 296 -44.65 2.42 -24.09
CA LYS A 296 -44.86 3.72 -24.75
C LYS A 296 -45.28 3.54 -26.20
N THR A 297 -44.62 2.65 -26.96
CA THR A 297 -45.01 2.41 -28.36
C THR A 297 -46.40 1.78 -28.48
N SER A 298 -46.77 0.89 -27.56
CA SER A 298 -48.09 0.26 -27.50
C SER A 298 -49.18 1.28 -27.19
N LEU A 299 -48.95 2.13 -26.18
CA LEU A 299 -49.84 3.24 -25.82
C LEU A 299 -49.97 4.24 -26.96
N GLN A 300 -48.88 4.60 -27.62
CA GLN A 300 -48.90 5.51 -28.77
C GLN A 300 -49.74 4.93 -29.93
N LYS A 301 -49.60 3.62 -30.23
CA LYS A 301 -50.45 2.92 -31.22
C LYS A 301 -51.93 2.94 -30.80
N SER A 302 -52.22 2.71 -29.52
CA SER A 302 -53.58 2.77 -28.98
C SER A 302 -54.19 4.17 -29.09
N ILE A 303 -53.41 5.22 -28.79
CA ILE A 303 -53.81 6.63 -28.95
C ILE A 303 -54.09 6.94 -30.41
N GLN A 304 -53.21 6.52 -31.33
CA GLN A 304 -53.42 6.71 -32.77
C GLN A 304 -54.70 6.03 -33.26
N LYS A 305 -54.94 4.78 -32.82
CA LYS A 305 -56.16 4.04 -33.16
C LYS A 305 -57.42 4.74 -32.62
N THR A 306 -57.39 5.15 -31.36
CA THR A 306 -58.51 5.88 -30.73
C THR A 306 -58.74 7.22 -31.42
N SER A 307 -57.68 7.95 -31.76
CA SER A 307 -57.77 9.23 -32.49
C SER A 307 -58.39 9.05 -33.87
N ALA A 308 -58.00 7.99 -34.61
CA ALA A 308 -58.60 7.67 -35.90
C ALA A 308 -60.09 7.32 -35.78
N LEU A 309 -60.48 6.57 -34.74
CA LEU A 309 -61.89 6.29 -34.45
C LEU A 309 -62.69 7.55 -34.09
N ILE A 310 -62.10 8.47 -33.33
CA ILE A 310 -62.73 9.76 -33.02
C ILE A 310 -62.97 10.55 -34.30
N MET A 311 -61.96 10.66 -35.18
CA MET A 311 -62.11 11.34 -36.47
C MET A 311 -63.20 10.72 -37.36
N GLU A 312 -63.32 9.39 -37.36
CA GLU A 312 -64.39 8.68 -38.07
C GLU A 312 -65.77 9.03 -37.50
N ARG A 313 -65.92 8.98 -36.17
CA ARG A 313 -67.17 9.35 -35.48
C ARG A 313 -67.52 10.83 -35.68
N ASP A 314 -66.54 11.73 -35.66
CA ASP A 314 -66.76 13.16 -35.93
C ASP A 314 -67.25 13.39 -37.37
N LYS A 315 -66.69 12.66 -38.34
CA LYS A 315 -67.17 12.70 -39.72
C LYS A 315 -68.60 12.18 -39.85
N GLU A 316 -68.92 11.07 -39.19
CA GLU A 316 -70.29 10.54 -39.14
C GLU A 316 -71.26 11.54 -38.50
N LEU A 317 -70.88 12.15 -37.37
CA LEU A 317 -71.68 13.19 -36.73
C LEU A 317 -71.93 14.38 -37.65
N GLU A 318 -70.92 14.81 -38.41
CA GLU A 318 -71.08 15.92 -39.35
C GLU A 318 -72.01 15.55 -40.52
N THR A 319 -71.92 14.31 -41.03
CA THR A 319 -72.89 13.82 -42.03
C THR A 319 -74.30 13.81 -41.49
N LEU A 320 -74.53 13.28 -40.28
CA LEU A 320 -75.85 13.27 -39.64
C LEU A 320 -76.36 14.69 -39.37
N ARG A 321 -75.50 15.63 -38.97
CA ARG A 321 -75.87 17.04 -38.81
C ARG A 321 -76.32 17.66 -40.13
N SER A 322 -75.59 17.41 -41.21
CA SER A 322 -75.98 17.89 -42.55
C SER A 322 -77.31 17.29 -43.01
N GLU A 323 -77.54 16.01 -42.77
CA GLU A 323 -78.79 15.33 -43.09
C GLU A 323 -79.96 15.91 -42.27
N ILE A 324 -79.77 16.13 -40.97
CA ILE A 324 -80.76 16.82 -40.12
C ILE A 324 -81.06 18.23 -40.66
N ALA A 325 -80.04 18.97 -41.11
CA ALA A 325 -80.24 20.30 -41.68
C ALA A 325 -81.07 20.25 -42.98
N VAL A 326 -80.81 19.28 -43.87
CA VAL A 326 -81.60 19.03 -45.08
C VAL A 326 -83.03 18.67 -44.72
N LEU A 327 -83.25 17.69 -43.84
CA LEU A 327 -84.59 17.27 -43.40
C LEU A 327 -85.37 18.42 -42.74
N ARG A 328 -84.70 19.31 -41.99
CA ARG A 328 -85.32 20.53 -41.46
C ARG A 328 -85.72 21.50 -42.58
N GLY A 329 -84.87 21.66 -43.59
CA GLY A 329 -85.17 22.43 -44.80
C GLY A 329 -86.38 21.87 -45.55
N GLU A 330 -86.40 20.57 -45.83
CA GLU A 330 -87.52 19.88 -46.47
C GLU A 330 -88.80 19.98 -45.64
N LYS A 331 -88.73 19.81 -44.32
CA LYS A 331 -89.87 20.00 -43.42
C LYS A 331 -90.44 21.42 -43.52
N SER A 332 -89.58 22.44 -43.56
CA SER A 332 -90.02 23.83 -43.72
C SER A 332 -90.68 24.07 -45.08
N ALA A 333 -90.13 23.50 -46.15
CA ALA A 333 -90.71 23.56 -47.50
C ALA A 333 -92.07 22.85 -47.57
N ALA A 334 -92.18 21.67 -46.96
CA ALA A 334 -93.44 20.93 -46.84
C ALA A 334 -94.50 21.73 -46.07
N GLN A 335 -94.10 22.45 -45.01
CA GLN A 335 -95.00 23.31 -44.24
C GLN A 335 -95.46 24.53 -45.04
N ILE A 336 -94.59 25.14 -45.84
CA ILE A 336 -94.94 26.19 -46.80
C ILE A 336 -95.93 25.66 -47.84
N LEU A 337 -95.63 24.51 -48.46
CA LEU A 337 -96.53 23.86 -49.42
C LEU A 337 -97.88 23.51 -48.78
N GLN A 338 -97.90 23.01 -47.55
CA GLN A 338 -99.13 22.74 -46.81
C GLN A 338 -99.95 24.02 -46.60
N SER A 339 -99.32 25.12 -46.19
CA SER A 339 -100.00 26.42 -46.03
C SER A 339 -100.52 26.97 -47.37
N ALA A 340 -99.77 26.79 -48.45
CA ALA A 340 -100.18 27.17 -49.80
C ALA A 340 -101.38 26.34 -50.28
N VAL A 341 -101.37 25.02 -50.05
CA VAL A 341 -102.50 24.13 -50.35
C VAL A 341 -103.73 24.54 -49.53
N GLN A 342 -103.60 24.80 -48.23
CA GLN A 342 -104.70 25.30 -47.40
C GLN A 342 -105.27 26.63 -47.92
N SER A 343 -104.40 27.55 -48.34
CA SER A 343 -104.82 28.81 -48.98
C SER A 343 -105.57 28.56 -50.28
N LEU A 344 -105.05 27.69 -51.15
CA LEU A 344 -105.70 27.33 -52.41
C LEU A 344 -107.03 26.59 -52.19
N GLU A 345 -107.14 25.76 -51.16
CA GLU A 345 -108.39 25.10 -50.76
C GLU A 345 -109.41 26.12 -50.26
N ALA A 346 -108.99 27.11 -49.45
CA ALA A 346 -109.84 28.20 -49.01
C ALA A 346 -110.31 29.07 -50.20
N ASP A 347 -109.41 29.40 -51.12
CA ASP A 347 -109.73 30.13 -52.35
C ASP A 347 -110.67 29.33 -53.26
N LYS A 348 -110.45 28.02 -53.40
CA LYS A 348 -111.36 27.12 -54.12
C LYS A 348 -112.75 27.13 -53.48
N ALA A 349 -112.85 27.04 -52.15
CA ALA A 349 -114.13 27.09 -51.45
C ALA A 349 -114.84 28.44 -51.67
N ARG A 350 -114.11 29.56 -51.57
CA ARG A 350 -114.63 30.91 -51.89
C ARG A 350 -115.09 31.03 -53.33
N LEU A 351 -114.32 30.51 -54.28
CA LEU A 351 -114.69 30.49 -55.70
C LEU A 351 -115.90 29.60 -55.95
N GLN A 352 -116.02 28.46 -55.28
CA GLN A 352 -117.20 27.60 -55.35
C GLN A 352 -118.44 28.28 -54.78
N GLU A 353 -118.32 28.98 -53.64
CA GLU A 353 -119.41 29.82 -53.11
C GLU A 353 -119.78 30.94 -54.08
N ARG A 354 -118.78 31.59 -54.71
CA ARG A 354 -119.01 32.63 -55.70
C ARG A 354 -119.68 32.08 -56.95
N VAL A 355 -119.28 30.90 -57.43
CA VAL A 355 -119.91 30.20 -58.55
C VAL A 355 -121.34 29.82 -58.18
N GLN A 356 -121.59 29.23 -57.01
CA GLN A 356 -122.96 28.94 -56.56
C GLN A 356 -123.80 30.21 -56.39
N SER A 357 -123.20 31.31 -55.91
CA SER A 357 -123.86 32.60 -55.83
C SER A 357 -124.16 33.17 -57.21
N LEU A 358 -123.25 33.03 -58.17
CA LEU A 358 -123.43 33.46 -59.56
C LEU A 358 -124.44 32.57 -60.28
N GLU A 359 -124.46 31.26 -60.03
CA GLU A 359 -125.47 30.32 -60.52
C GLU A 359 -126.86 30.64 -59.94
N ARG A 360 -126.94 31.02 -58.66
CA ARG A 360 -128.17 31.58 -58.07
C ARG A 360 -128.55 32.93 -58.69
N GLN A 361 -127.58 33.78 -59.00
CA GLN A 361 -127.78 35.08 -59.66
C GLN A 361 -128.05 34.97 -61.18
N LEU A 362 -127.78 33.82 -61.80
CA LEU A 362 -128.08 33.52 -63.21
C LEU A 362 -129.40 32.75 -63.37
N ALA A 363 -129.98 32.23 -62.29
CA ALA A 363 -131.30 31.59 -62.28
C ALA A 363 -132.47 32.59 -62.12
N ASP A 364 -132.20 33.83 -61.72
CA ASP A 364 -133.12 34.96 -61.73
C ASP A 364 -132.37 36.16 -62.35
N GLU A 365 -132.75 36.54 -63.57
CA GLU A 365 -132.23 37.71 -64.29
C GLU A 365 -133.39 38.70 -64.55
N PRO A 366 -133.16 40.02 -64.81
CA PRO A 366 -131.92 40.60 -65.33
C PRO A 366 -131.49 42.01 -64.81
N ALA A 367 -130.29 42.40 -65.25
CA ALA A 367 -129.83 43.76 -65.65
C ALA A 367 -129.22 44.79 -64.64
N VAL A 368 -128.14 45.45 -65.14
CA VAL A 368 -127.69 46.87 -64.98
C VAL A 368 -126.38 47.21 -64.19
N SER A 369 -125.36 47.60 -64.99
CA SER A 369 -124.23 48.57 -64.94
C SER A 369 -123.71 49.36 -63.71
N GLY A 370 -122.37 49.59 -63.72
CA GLY A 370 -121.64 50.87 -63.44
C GLY A 370 -121.17 51.13 -61.97
N ALA A 371 -120.10 51.87 -61.61
CA ALA A 371 -118.97 52.54 -62.26
C ALA A 371 -117.97 53.10 -61.19
N SER A 372 -116.67 53.19 -61.53
CA SER A 372 -115.63 54.23 -61.21
C SER A 372 -115.19 54.66 -59.78
N SER A 373 -113.86 54.53 -59.53
CA SER A 373 -112.78 55.46 -59.06
C SER A 373 -113.03 56.47 -57.91
N PRO A 374 -112.03 56.81 -57.06
CA PRO A 374 -111.01 57.82 -57.43
C PRO A 374 -109.59 57.59 -56.87
N ALA A 375 -108.60 57.67 -57.75
CA ALA A 375 -107.19 57.83 -57.44
C ALA A 375 -106.87 59.32 -57.24
N ASP A 376 -106.66 59.78 -56.00
CA ASP A 376 -105.90 61.02 -55.73
C ASP A 376 -105.51 61.24 -54.24
N ALA A 377 -105.93 60.37 -53.30
CA ALA A 377 -105.46 60.40 -51.90
C ALA A 377 -104.22 59.51 -51.65
N ALA A 378 -103.84 58.68 -52.62
CA ALA A 378 -102.74 57.71 -52.50
C ALA A 378 -101.35 58.35 -52.65
N VAL A 379 -101.25 59.52 -53.29
CA VAL A 379 -99.94 60.12 -53.66
C VAL A 379 -99.27 60.84 -52.48
N GLU A 380 -100.03 61.48 -51.59
CA GLU A 380 -99.47 62.12 -50.38
C GLU A 380 -99.09 61.07 -49.32
N HIS A 381 -99.88 59.99 -49.16
CA HIS A 381 -99.56 58.89 -48.24
C HIS A 381 -98.27 58.15 -48.62
N ILE A 382 -98.03 57.93 -49.92
CA ILE A 382 -96.80 57.30 -50.41
C ILE A 382 -95.58 58.19 -50.16
N LYS A 383 -95.76 59.51 -50.12
CA LYS A 383 -94.66 60.47 -49.92
C LYS A 383 -94.22 60.52 -48.46
N GLU A 384 -95.16 60.52 -47.52
CA GLU A 384 -94.87 60.42 -46.08
C GLU A 384 -94.30 59.04 -45.70
N GLU A 385 -94.80 57.94 -46.30
CA GLU A 385 -94.23 56.60 -46.11
C GLU A 385 -92.81 56.48 -46.67
N LYS A 386 -92.50 57.18 -47.77
CA LYS A 386 -91.15 57.24 -48.33
C LYS A 386 -90.19 57.99 -47.40
N GLU A 387 -90.58 59.14 -46.86
CA GLU A 387 -89.74 59.89 -45.91
C GLU A 387 -89.52 59.10 -44.60
N SER A 388 -90.53 58.35 -44.14
CA SER A 388 -90.39 57.43 -42.99
C SER A 388 -89.49 56.23 -43.32
N ALA A 389 -89.53 55.70 -44.54
CA ALA A 389 -88.67 54.61 -44.98
C ALA A 389 -87.22 55.08 -45.16
N ASP A 390 -87.01 56.27 -45.72
CA ASP A 390 -85.67 56.89 -45.85
C ASP A 390 -85.07 57.15 -44.45
N GLY A 391 -85.88 57.59 -43.47
CA GLY A 391 -85.46 57.70 -42.07
C GLY A 391 -85.11 56.35 -41.41
N GLN A 392 -85.83 55.28 -41.73
CA GLN A 392 -85.47 53.93 -41.28
C GLN A 392 -84.19 53.42 -41.95
N ILE A 393 -83.97 53.74 -43.22
CA ILE A 393 -82.74 53.40 -43.95
C ILE A 393 -81.54 54.12 -43.35
N ASP A 394 -81.65 55.41 -43.03
CA ASP A 394 -80.58 56.17 -42.39
C ASP A 394 -80.26 55.66 -40.97
N PHE A 395 -81.29 55.28 -40.21
CA PHE A 395 -81.09 54.63 -38.91
C PHE A 395 -80.36 53.29 -39.04
N LEU A 396 -80.79 52.43 -39.97
CA LEU A 396 -80.15 51.14 -40.24
C LEU A 396 -78.71 51.33 -40.73
N ASN A 397 -78.45 52.32 -41.58
CA ASN A 397 -77.10 52.66 -42.02
C ASN A 397 -76.22 53.10 -40.84
N SER A 398 -76.74 53.87 -39.89
CA SER A 398 -76.00 54.22 -38.67
C SER A 398 -75.67 53.00 -37.80
N VAL A 399 -76.62 52.07 -37.66
CA VAL A 399 -76.45 50.82 -36.89
C VAL A 399 -75.46 49.89 -37.58
N ILE A 400 -75.48 49.82 -38.91
CA ILE A 400 -74.51 49.04 -39.70
C ILE A 400 -73.10 49.59 -39.53
N VAL A 401 -72.93 50.92 -39.57
CA VAL A 401 -71.62 51.56 -39.35
C VAL A 401 -71.12 51.30 -37.93
N ASP A 402 -71.98 51.38 -36.92
CA ASP A 402 -71.60 51.07 -35.53
C ASP A 402 -71.28 49.59 -35.31
N LEU A 403 -72.03 48.67 -35.94
CA LEU A 403 -71.73 47.23 -35.91
C LEU A 403 -70.42 46.89 -36.65
N GLN A 404 -70.14 47.54 -37.78
CA GLN A 404 -68.89 47.37 -38.51
C GLN A 404 -67.70 47.90 -37.71
N ARG A 405 -67.83 49.07 -37.05
CA ARG A 405 -66.82 49.61 -36.13
C ARG A 405 -66.57 48.66 -34.96
N LYS A 406 -67.63 48.11 -34.38
CA LYS A 406 -67.54 47.17 -33.25
C LYS A 406 -66.90 45.84 -33.66
N ASN A 407 -67.17 45.36 -34.87
CA ASN A 407 -66.47 44.20 -35.43
C ASN A 407 -64.99 44.49 -35.64
N GLN A 408 -64.62 45.66 -36.19
CA GLN A 408 -63.21 46.04 -36.34
C GLN A 408 -62.48 46.13 -34.98
N GLU A 409 -63.12 46.67 -33.95
CA GLU A 409 -62.57 46.68 -32.59
C GLU A 409 -62.38 45.27 -32.00
N LEU A 410 -63.32 44.36 -32.24
CA LEU A 410 -63.22 42.97 -31.80
C LEU A 410 -62.12 42.21 -32.55
N THR A 411 -62.00 42.41 -33.86
CA THR A 411 -60.91 41.86 -34.67
C THR A 411 -59.56 42.36 -34.17
N GLY A 412 -59.41 43.66 -33.93
CA GLY A 412 -58.16 44.23 -33.39
C GLY A 412 -57.82 43.74 -31.97
N LYS A 413 -58.81 43.40 -31.14
CA LYS A 413 -58.56 42.77 -29.82
C LYS A 413 -58.10 41.33 -29.94
N LEU A 414 -58.67 40.56 -30.87
CA LEU A 414 -58.23 39.18 -31.13
C LEU A 414 -56.81 39.15 -31.70
N GLU A 415 -56.49 40.07 -32.60
CA GLU A 415 -55.15 40.20 -33.18
C GLU A 415 -54.12 40.55 -32.09
N LYS A 416 -54.43 41.50 -31.19
CA LYS A 416 -53.58 41.82 -30.04
C LYS A 416 -53.42 40.65 -29.04
N MET A 417 -54.47 39.84 -28.82
CA MET A 417 -54.34 38.63 -28.00
C MET A 417 -53.47 37.57 -28.67
N ALA A 418 -53.58 37.41 -29.99
CA ALA A 418 -52.75 36.48 -30.76
C ALA A 418 -51.29 36.94 -30.78
N GLU A 419 -51.03 38.24 -30.94
CA GLU A 419 -49.69 38.82 -30.85
C GLU A 419 -49.10 38.66 -29.44
N ALA A 420 -49.89 38.84 -28.38
CA ALA A 420 -49.45 38.62 -27.01
C ALA A 420 -49.19 37.13 -26.69
N ALA A 421 -49.87 36.20 -27.37
CA ALA A 421 -49.61 34.76 -27.25
C ALA A 421 -48.33 34.32 -28.00
N LEU A 422 -47.91 35.06 -29.03
CA LEU A 422 -46.71 34.78 -29.83
C LEU A 422 -45.47 35.53 -29.32
N ASN A 423 -45.61 36.75 -28.80
CA ASN A 423 -44.56 37.46 -28.07
C ASN A 423 -44.62 37.06 -26.59
N GLY A 424 -43.99 35.93 -26.25
CA GLY A 424 -43.96 35.32 -24.92
C GLY A 424 -43.32 36.17 -23.82
N ASN A 425 -43.96 37.28 -23.45
CA ASN A 425 -43.53 38.14 -22.36
C ASN A 425 -44.69 38.39 -21.39
N ASN A 426 -45.12 37.33 -20.71
CA ASN A 426 -45.89 37.44 -19.47
C ASN A 426 -44.94 37.20 -18.28
N ALA A 427 -44.55 38.29 -17.63
CA ALA A 427 -43.73 38.34 -16.43
C ALA A 427 -44.51 37.97 -15.16
N SER A 428 -45.22 36.85 -15.16
CA SER A 428 -45.88 36.33 -13.96
C SER A 428 -46.18 34.84 -14.09
N GLU A 429 -45.14 34.02 -14.09
CA GLU A 429 -45.22 32.65 -13.57
C GLU A 429 -43.81 32.22 -13.14
N LEU A 430 -43.54 32.53 -11.87
CA LEU A 430 -42.39 32.07 -11.11
C LEU A 430 -42.65 30.61 -10.70
N ASP A 431 -41.63 29.78 -10.92
CA ASP A 431 -41.39 28.46 -10.32
C ASP A 431 -42.48 27.38 -10.51
N ASN A 432 -42.30 26.50 -11.51
CA ASN A 432 -41.96 25.09 -11.22
C ASN A 432 -41.63 24.29 -12.49
N TYR A 433 -40.57 23.49 -12.40
CA TYR A 433 -40.25 22.33 -13.23
C TYR A 433 -39.94 22.56 -14.73
N ASP A 434 -38.64 22.68 -15.04
CA ASP A 434 -38.11 22.20 -16.33
C ASP A 434 -36.99 21.18 -16.10
N GLY A 435 -37.21 20.00 -16.67
CA GLY A 435 -36.29 18.88 -16.69
C GLY A 435 -35.83 18.65 -18.13
N LEU A 436 -34.50 18.69 -18.30
CA LEU A 436 -33.72 18.21 -19.44
C LEU A 436 -33.89 18.98 -20.77
N LYS A 437 -33.01 19.96 -20.98
CA LYS A 437 -31.94 19.93 -22.00
C LYS A 437 -31.12 21.22 -21.96
N ASP A 438 -29.93 21.15 -21.35
CA ASP A 438 -28.66 21.70 -21.85
C ASP A 438 -27.63 21.72 -20.70
N ALA A 439 -26.44 21.20 -20.97
CA ALA A 439 -25.40 20.97 -19.98
C ALA A 439 -24.66 22.27 -19.59
N PRO A 440 -24.51 22.58 -18.28
CA PRO A 440 -23.42 23.41 -17.80
C PRO A 440 -22.37 22.51 -17.14
N SER A 441 -21.12 22.67 -17.58
CA SER A 441 -19.94 22.04 -17.00
C SER A 441 -19.89 22.25 -15.49
N LYS A 442 -19.89 21.15 -14.73
CA LYS A 442 -19.64 21.13 -13.29
C LYS A 442 -18.27 21.78 -13.05
N LYS A 443 -18.23 23.03 -12.58
CA LYS A 443 -17.04 23.58 -11.96
C LYS A 443 -16.78 22.75 -10.70
N LYS A 444 -15.63 22.06 -10.67
CA LYS A 444 -15.16 21.38 -9.46
C LYS A 444 -15.12 22.40 -8.32
N PRO A 445 -15.48 22.03 -7.08
CA PRO A 445 -15.22 22.91 -5.94
C PRO A 445 -13.72 23.26 -5.93
N PRO A 446 -13.34 24.51 -5.56
CA PRO A 446 -11.94 24.90 -5.49
C PRO A 446 -11.18 23.90 -4.62
N PRO A 447 -9.93 23.52 -4.98
CA PRO A 447 -9.11 22.62 -4.19
C PRO A 447 -9.07 23.11 -2.74
N ARG A 448 -9.29 22.20 -1.79
CA ARG A 448 -9.15 22.51 -0.36
C ARG A 448 -7.69 22.83 -0.09
N LEU A 449 -7.44 23.92 0.62
CA LEU A 449 -6.09 24.28 1.04
C LEU A 449 -5.66 23.26 2.10
N PHE A 450 -4.47 22.68 1.94
CA PHE A 450 -3.91 21.74 2.88
C PHE A 450 -2.45 22.09 3.06
N CYS A 451 -2.06 22.32 4.31
CA CYS A 451 -0.67 22.53 4.67
C CYS A 451 -0.08 21.21 5.16
N ASP A 452 0.86 20.65 4.39
CA ASP A 452 1.62 19.44 4.73
C ASP A 452 2.67 19.67 5.83
N ILE A 453 3.07 20.92 6.10
CA ILE A 453 4.04 21.25 7.16
C ILE A 453 3.42 21.09 8.55
N CYS A 454 2.15 21.44 8.72
CA CYS A 454 1.47 21.38 10.03
C CYS A 454 0.16 20.57 10.02
N ASP A 455 -0.08 19.78 8.99
CA ASP A 455 -1.20 18.83 8.86
C ASP A 455 -2.59 19.45 9.11
N CYS A 456 -2.84 20.64 8.57
CA CYS A 456 -4.12 21.34 8.75
C CYS A 456 -4.82 21.64 7.43
N PHE A 457 -6.15 21.50 7.41
CA PHE A 457 -6.99 21.76 6.25
C PHE A 457 -7.68 23.13 6.35
N ASP A 458 -7.85 23.79 5.20
CA ASP A 458 -8.63 25.01 4.95
C ASP A 458 -8.19 26.27 5.71
N LEU A 459 -7.02 26.26 6.37
CA LEU A 459 -6.50 27.42 7.12
C LEU A 459 -5.49 28.25 6.33
N HIS A 460 -4.44 27.62 5.82
CA HIS A 460 -3.42 28.20 4.95
C HIS A 460 -2.90 27.12 3.99
N ASP A 461 -2.32 27.54 2.87
CA ASP A 461 -1.56 26.64 2.00
C ASP A 461 -0.15 26.44 2.55
N THR A 462 0.57 25.41 2.10
CA THR A 462 1.94 25.11 2.54
C THR A 462 2.86 26.34 2.49
N GLU A 463 2.75 27.20 1.47
CA GLU A 463 3.62 28.37 1.30
C GLU A 463 3.41 29.47 2.37
N ASP A 464 2.24 29.52 2.99
CA ASP A 464 1.85 30.53 3.99
C ASP A 464 1.95 30.00 5.43
N CYS A 465 2.63 28.87 5.61
CA CYS A 465 2.67 28.20 6.89
C CYS A 465 3.38 29.03 7.97
N PRO A 466 2.72 29.39 9.10
CA PRO A 466 3.33 30.19 10.16
C PRO A 466 4.54 29.50 10.81
N THR A 467 4.60 28.17 10.78
CA THR A 467 5.78 27.39 11.21
C THR A 467 6.93 27.47 10.23
N GLN A 468 6.70 27.94 9.01
CA GLN A 468 7.72 28.27 8.00
C GLN A 468 8.28 29.70 8.20
N ALA A 469 8.02 30.34 9.34
CA ALA A 469 8.60 31.64 9.70
C ALA A 469 10.12 31.62 9.48
N GLN A 470 10.53 32.29 8.40
CA GLN A 470 11.92 32.45 8.03
C GLN A 470 12.63 33.24 9.13
N LEU A 471 13.79 32.74 9.55
CA LEU A 471 14.80 33.55 10.23
C LEU A 471 15.04 34.83 9.39
N PRO A 472 15.15 36.03 9.97
CA PRO A 472 15.10 37.29 9.22
C PRO A 472 16.32 37.59 8.32
N ASP A 473 17.18 36.63 8.03
CA ASP A 473 18.52 36.88 7.45
C ASP A 473 18.85 36.06 6.20
N SER A 474 17.83 35.62 5.47
CA SER A 474 18.04 35.01 4.14
C SER A 474 17.86 36.06 3.04
N PRO A 475 18.84 36.23 2.11
CA PRO A 475 18.70 37.12 0.96
C PRO A 475 17.49 36.74 0.11
N PRO A 476 16.88 37.70 -0.63
CA PRO A 476 15.69 37.43 -1.42
C PRO A 476 15.93 36.31 -2.43
N HIS A 477 14.96 35.39 -2.55
CA HIS A 477 14.99 34.28 -3.49
C HIS A 477 15.24 34.79 -4.92
N THR A 478 16.28 34.28 -5.57
CA THR A 478 16.66 34.71 -6.91
C THR A 478 15.66 34.20 -7.93
N ALA A 479 15.04 35.10 -8.69
CA ALA A 479 14.13 34.80 -9.81
C ALA A 479 14.85 34.29 -11.08
N TYR A 480 15.93 33.52 -10.93
CA TYR A 480 16.67 32.95 -12.04
C TYR A 480 16.08 31.58 -12.41
N HIS A 481 15.24 31.56 -13.44
CA HIS A 481 14.79 30.32 -14.06
C HIS A 481 15.86 29.86 -15.06
N GLY A 482 16.76 28.97 -14.62
CA GLY A 482 17.70 28.30 -15.52
C GLY A 482 16.96 27.50 -16.59
N ASN A 483 17.53 27.44 -17.80
CA ASN A 483 16.97 26.68 -18.91
C ASN A 483 16.99 25.19 -18.55
N ARG A 484 15.86 24.49 -18.68
CA ARG A 484 15.70 23.09 -18.22
C ARG A 484 16.58 22.07 -18.97
N SER A 485 17.24 22.51 -20.05
CA SER A 485 18.13 21.73 -20.89
C SER A 485 19.61 21.91 -20.56
N ASP A 486 19.97 22.91 -19.74
CA ASP A 486 21.36 23.17 -19.39
C ASP A 486 21.69 22.48 -18.07
N GLU A 487 22.62 21.53 -18.12
CA GLU A 487 23.10 20.83 -16.93
C GLU A 487 23.94 21.79 -16.08
N ARG A 488 23.52 21.96 -14.82
CA ARG A 488 24.17 22.90 -13.90
C ARG A 488 25.53 22.31 -13.48
N PRO A 489 26.65 23.04 -13.62
CA PRO A 489 27.96 22.56 -13.19
C PRO A 489 27.93 22.20 -11.70
N TYR A 490 28.19 20.92 -11.40
CA TYR A 490 28.30 20.35 -10.08
C TYR A 490 29.67 19.68 -9.94
N CYS A 491 30.28 19.84 -8.77
CA CYS A 491 31.57 19.24 -8.46
C CYS A 491 31.36 18.12 -7.43
N ASP A 492 31.70 16.89 -7.81
CA ASP A 492 31.59 15.72 -6.92
C ASP A 492 32.68 15.66 -5.85
N ILE A 493 33.74 16.47 -5.99
CA ILE A 493 34.88 16.46 -5.04
C ILE A 493 34.59 17.34 -3.81
N CYS A 494 33.94 18.50 -4.00
CA CYS A 494 33.60 19.41 -2.91
C CYS A 494 32.08 19.62 -2.73
N GLU A 495 31.26 18.86 -3.46
CA GLU A 495 29.80 18.81 -3.35
C GLU A 495 29.08 20.17 -3.50
N VAL A 496 29.68 21.12 -4.23
CA VAL A 496 29.08 22.43 -4.50
C VAL A 496 28.75 22.65 -5.98
N PHE A 497 27.70 23.43 -6.21
CA PHE A 497 27.33 23.91 -7.54
C PHE A 497 28.15 25.16 -7.92
N GLY A 498 28.60 25.24 -9.17
CA GLY A 498 29.27 26.43 -9.71
C GLY A 498 30.52 26.16 -10.56
N HIS A 499 31.05 24.95 -10.52
CA HIS A 499 32.12 24.46 -11.40
C HIS A 499 31.96 22.95 -11.62
N TRP A 500 32.62 22.40 -12.64
CA TRP A 500 32.69 20.96 -12.87
C TRP A 500 33.82 20.34 -12.06
N THR A 501 33.67 19.06 -11.74
CA THR A 501 34.68 18.25 -11.04
C THR A 501 36.09 18.42 -11.63
N ASP A 502 36.23 18.50 -12.96
CA ASP A 502 37.51 18.65 -13.67
C ASP A 502 38.24 19.98 -13.44
N SER A 503 37.53 20.98 -12.91
CA SER A 503 38.06 22.32 -12.61
C SER A 503 38.20 22.56 -11.11
N CYS A 504 38.01 21.51 -10.29
CA CYS A 504 38.17 21.56 -8.86
C CYS A 504 39.66 21.57 -8.49
N ASN A 505 40.02 22.38 -7.50
CA ASN A 505 41.39 22.41 -6.96
C ASN A 505 41.42 21.56 -5.69
N ASP A 506 41.84 20.30 -5.82
CA ASP A 506 41.77 19.24 -4.79
C ASP A 506 42.53 19.54 -3.48
N ASP A 507 43.34 20.60 -3.45
CA ASP A 507 44.18 20.97 -2.30
C ASP A 507 43.42 21.72 -1.18
N GLN A 508 42.10 21.87 -1.26
CA GLN A 508 41.28 22.47 -0.20
C GLN A 508 40.16 21.53 0.25
N THR A 509 40.54 20.46 0.95
CA THR A 509 39.62 19.69 1.80
C THR A 509 39.58 20.33 3.19
N PHE A 510 38.37 20.69 3.65
CA PHE A 510 38.08 21.03 5.04
C PHE A 510 37.60 19.79 5.79
#